data_AF-A0A965QNW1-F1
#
_entry.id   AF-A0A965QNW1-F1
#
_cell.length_a   1.000
_cell.length_b   1.000
_cell.length_c   1.000
_cell.angle_alpha   90.00
_cell.angle_beta   90.00
_cell.angle_gamma   90.00
#
_symmetry.space_group_name_H-M   'P 1'
#
loop_
_entity.id
_entity.type
_entity.pdbx_description
1 polymer ?
#
loop_
_entity_poly.entity_id
_entity_poly.type
_entity_poly.pdbx_seq_one_letter_code
_entity_poly.pdbx_strand_id
1 'polypeptide(L)' 'MNLFSRNSIILYSLLGLVSLFLAGLIRNLLQFDTWLEVLITSSVIIPMYIFARKIFSKFL' A
#
# COMPACT_ATOMS: atom_id res chain seq x y z
N MET A 1 -9.76 12.82 -15.14
CA MET A 1 -9.89 12.16 -13.82
C MET A 1 -9.50 13.17 -12.76
N ASN A 2 -10.43 13.64 -11.93
CA ASN A 2 -10.11 14.57 -10.85
C ASN A 2 -9.28 13.84 -9.78
N LEU A 3 -7.96 13.77 -10.00
CA LEU A 3 -6.96 13.25 -9.06
C LEU A 3 -7.01 13.98 -7.69
N PHE A 4 -7.62 15.17 -7.66
CA PHE A 4 -7.80 16.03 -6.49
C PHE A 4 -9.24 16.04 -5.93
N SER A 5 -10.08 15.06 -6.29
CA SER A 5 -11.34 14.85 -5.57
C SER A 5 -11.02 14.49 -4.12
N ARG A 6 -11.74 15.09 -3.16
CA ARG A 6 -11.58 14.86 -1.72
C ARG A 6 -11.57 13.35 -1.38
N ASN A 7 -12.39 12.56 -2.07
CA ASN A 7 -12.44 11.10 -1.91
C ASN A 7 -11.16 10.40 -2.38
N SER A 8 -10.54 10.84 -3.47
CA SER A 8 -9.26 10.29 -3.94
C SER A 8 -8.12 10.59 -2.96
N ILE A 9 -8.06 11.79 -2.40
CA ILE A 9 -7.01 12.17 -1.43
C ILE A 9 -7.11 11.33 -0.16
N ILE A 10 -8.32 11.14 0.37
CA ILE A 10 -8.57 10.28 1.53
C ILE A 10 -8.15 8.84 1.22
N LEU A 11 -8.44 8.35 0.02
CA LEU A 11 -8.07 7.01 -0.41
C LEU A 11 -6.57 6.79 -0.52
N TYR A 12 -5.85 7.68 -1.20
CA TYR A 12 -4.39 7.58 -1.32
C TYR A 12 -3.70 7.71 0.04
N SER A 13 -4.23 8.57 0.92
CA SER A 13 -3.72 8.74 2.29
C SER A 13 -3.95 7.49 3.15
N LEU A 14 -5.16 6.93 3.13
CA LEU A 14 -5.49 5.69 3.84
C LEU A 14 -4.63 4.53 3.34
N LEU A 15 -4.45 4.42 2.02
CA LEU A 15 -3.65 3.37 1.40
C LEU A 15 -2.16 3.48 1.75
N GLY A 16 -1.63 4.70 1.85
CA GLY A 16 -0.28 4.95 2.36
C GLY A 16 -0.11 4.54 3.82
N LEU A 17 -1.11 4.79 4.66
CA LEU A 17 -1.11 4.40 6.07
C LEU A 17 -1.11 2.87 6.22
N VAL A 18 -1.96 2.18 5.44
CA VAL A 18 -1.98 0.70 5.38
C VAL A 18 -0.64 0.15 4.89
N SER A 19 -0.01 0.80 3.90
CA SER A 19 1.30 0.40 3.38
C SER A 19 2.41 0.53 4.42
N LEU A 20 2.42 1.61 5.21
CA LEU A 20 3.38 1.81 6.31
C LEU A 20 3.18 0.76 7.42
N PHE A 21 1.92 0.45 7.73
CA PHE A 21 1.60 -0.57 8.72
C PHE A 21 2.05 -1.96 8.27
N LEU A 22 1.80 -2.32 7.00
CA LEU A 22 2.26 -3.59 6.44
C LEU A 22 3.79 -3.67 6.38
N ALA A 23 4.48 -2.59 6.00
CA ALA A 23 5.94 -2.58 5.97
C ALA A 23 6.53 -2.80 7.36
N GLY A 24 6.00 -2.13 8.40
CA GLY A 24 6.42 -2.35 9.78
C GLY A 24 6.12 -3.76 10.29
N LEU A 25 5.00 -4.35 9.86
CA LEU A 25 4.60 -5.71 10.23
C LEU A 25 5.47 -6.77 9.55
N ILE A 26 5.80 -6.58 8.27
CA ILE A 26 6.73 -7.45 7.52
C ILE A 26 8.12 -7.38 8.14
N ARG A 27 8.60 -6.20 8.50
CA ARG A 27 9.89 -6.01 9.18
C ARG A 27 9.96 -6.70 10.54
N ASN A 28 8.85 -6.74 11.29
CA ASN A 28 8.82 -7.40 12.58
C ASN A 28 8.80 -8.93 12.45
N LEU A 29 8.27 -9.47 11.35
CA LEU A 29 8.22 -10.90 11.04
C LEU A 29 9.49 -11.42 10.39
N LEU A 30 10.05 -10.68 9.43
CA LEU A 30 11.31 -11.00 8.76
C LEU A 30 12.44 -10.19 9.39
N GLN A 31 13.06 -10.72 10.44
CA GLN A 31 14.36 -10.24 10.94
C GLN A 31 15.51 -10.68 9.99
N PHE A 32 15.38 -10.41 8.69
CA PHE A 32 16.30 -10.83 7.63
C PHE A 32 17.14 -9.65 7.11
N ASP A 33 18.06 -9.94 6.19
CA ASP A 33 18.81 -8.92 5.44
C ASP A 33 17.90 -7.86 4.82
N THR A 34 18.26 -6.59 5.04
CA THR A 34 17.48 -5.40 4.64
C THR A 34 17.10 -5.38 3.16
N TRP A 35 17.91 -5.99 2.29
CA TRP A 35 17.64 -6.10 0.86
C TRP A 35 16.51 -7.06 0.52
N LEU A 36 16.44 -8.22 1.19
CA LEU A 36 15.36 -9.19 0.98
C LEU A 36 14.04 -8.68 1.56
N GLU A 37 14.10 -7.98 2.69
CA GLU A 37 12.93 -7.35 3.32
C GLU A 37 12.28 -6.34 2.36
N VAL A 38 13.06 -5.48 1.71
CA VAL A 38 12.56 -4.48 0.75
C VAL A 38 11.95 -5.15 -0.49
N LEU A 39 12.55 -6.22 -1.00
CA LEU A 39 12.02 -6.95 -2.15
C LEU A 39 10.68 -7.63 -1.84
N ILE A 40 10.56 -8.27 -0.67
CA ILE A 40 9.33 -8.93 -0.25
C ILE A 40 8.24 -7.89 0.05
N THR A 41 8.61 -6.83 0.77
CA THR A 41 7.70 -5.75 1.14
C THR A 41 7.14 -5.04 -0.09
N SER A 42 7.98 -4.71 -1.07
CA SER A 42 7.53 -4.12 -2.35
C SER A 42 6.67 -5.10 -3.16
N SER A 43 7.02 -6.39 -3.19
CA SER A 43 6.22 -7.42 -3.86
C SER A 43 4.82 -7.60 -3.26
N VAL A 44 4.59 -7.22 -2.00
CA VAL A 44 3.26 -7.28 -1.35
C VAL A 44 2.52 -5.94 -1.50
N ILE A 45 3.22 -4.81 -1.34
CA ILE A 45 2.62 -3.48 -1.41
C ILE A 45 2.11 -3.16 -2.82
N ILE A 46 2.89 -3.47 -3.87
CA ILE A 46 2.52 -3.17 -5.26
C ILE A 46 1.18 -3.82 -5.67
N PRO A 47 0.99 -5.16 -5.51
CA PRO A 47 -0.29 -5.78 -5.85
C PRO A 47 -1.42 -5.30 -4.93
N MET A 48 -1.15 -5.01 -3.65
CA MET A 48 -2.14 -4.42 -2.74
C MET A 48 -2.64 -3.06 -3.27
N TYR A 49 -1.73 -2.20 -3.76
CA TYR A 49 -2.08 -0.91 -4.34
C TYR A 49 -2.96 -1.06 -5.59
N ILE A 50 -2.61 -1.99 -6.48
CA ILE A 50 -3.39 -2.27 -7.70
C ILE A 50 -4.79 -2.77 -7.32
N PHE A 51 -4.88 -3.68 -6.35
CA PHE A 51 -6.13 -4.27 -5.90
C PHE A 51 -7.05 -3.24 -5.23
N ALA A 52 -6.50 -2.44 -4.32
CA ALA A 52 -7.22 -1.36 -3.66
C ALA A 52 -7.70 -0.33 -4.69
N ARG A 53 -6.85 0.10 -5.62
CA ARG A 53 -7.25 1.03 -6.69
C ARG A 53 -8.40 0.47 -7.52
N LYS A 54 -8.37 -0.82 -7.84
CA LYS A 54 -9.41 -1.49 -8.63
C LYS A 54 -10.74 -1.60 -7.86
N ILE A 55 -10.70 -1.90 -6.56
CA ILE A 55 -11.88 -1.93 -5.70
C ILE A 55 -12.47 -0.53 -5.55
N PHE A 56 -11.63 0.45 -5.21
CA PHE A 56 -12.10 1.80 -4.93
C PHE A 56 -12.55 2.57 -6.18
N SER A 57 -12.00 2.27 -7.35
CA SER A 57 -12.53 2.78 -8.62
C SER A 57 -13.93 2.25 -8.93
N LYS A 58 -14.42 1.23 -8.23
CA LYS A 58 -15.80 0.72 -8.34
C LYS A 58 -16.76 1.43 -7.38
N PHE A 59 -16.22 2.09 -6.34
CA PHE A 59 -16.99 2.80 -5.31
C PHE A 59 -17.01 4.32 -5.53
N LEU A 60 -16.38 4.83 -6.59
CA LEU A 60 -16.25 6.25 -6.95
C LEU A 60 -16.72 6.44 -8.40
#